data_AF-L1K0P2-F1
#
_entry.id   AF-L1K0P2-F1
#
_cell.length_a   1.000
_cell.length_b   1.000
_cell.length_c   1.000
_cell.angle_alpha   90.00
_cell.angle_beta   90.00
_cell.angle_gamma   90.00
#
_symmetry.space_group_name_H-M   'P 1'
#
loop_
_entity.id
_entity.type
_entity.pdbx_description
1 polymer ?
#
loop_
_entity_poly.entity_id
_entity_poly.type
_entity_poly.pdbx_seq_one_letter_code
_entity_poly.pdbx_strand_id
1 'polypeptide(L)'
;LSFSVIAQCLFFITFGALADYGKNRKLGLILCTAIGSLSCMLFLFVTDPHLYPLAAWLTIISNICFGLSVVYYNAFLPILVSFHPEVTSMSNSMEKIDEIENFMSTVGFMFGYIAGFLGAVFGVVLQAVVGNEDNNRLGDRVTIFFAGLWWGGWSLWTFYYLGAHPGKRRPKLSEFVTVGWASTFSTIRHAASYPETMKFFIAYFFYSDAYTTVSSVGVLVMQQKLCMSSTALGVVILEVLLLASFGNLLLLKIQWRFKLESKVIICIALAGYLFLCLVGIIGLIPSSPVGLKQRAE
;
A
#
# COMPACT_ATOMS: atom_id res chain seq x y z
N LEU A 1 16.82 0.95 0.69
CA LEU A 1 15.44 0.76 1.20
C LEU A 1 15.27 1.29 2.62
N SER A 2 16.04 0.83 3.60
CA SER A 2 15.89 1.21 5.02
C SER A 2 15.94 2.72 5.27
N PHE A 3 16.82 3.45 4.59
CA PHE A 3 16.86 4.91 4.67
C PHE A 3 15.57 5.58 4.18
N SER A 4 14.94 5.04 3.12
CA SER A 4 13.65 5.54 2.64
C SER A 4 12.55 5.36 3.67
N VAL A 5 12.53 4.23 4.39
CA VAL A 5 11.53 3.95 5.44
C VAL A 5 11.69 4.92 6.62
N ILE A 6 12.93 5.20 7.04
CA ILE A 6 13.21 6.20 8.09
C ILE A 6 12.74 7.58 7.65
N ALA A 7 13.10 7.99 6.42
CA ALA A 7 12.65 9.26 5.87
C ALA A 7 11.12 9.30 5.77
N GLN A 8 10.47 8.24 5.30
CA GLN A 8 9.03 8.12 5.23
C GLN A 8 8.37 8.30 6.60
N CYS A 9 8.91 7.70 7.65
CA CYS A 9 8.43 7.89 9.03
C CYS A 9 8.48 9.37 9.46
N LEU A 10 9.61 10.06 9.22
CA LEU A 10 9.75 11.48 9.54
C LEU A 10 8.74 12.35 8.76
N PHE A 11 8.55 12.05 7.48
CA PHE A 11 7.58 12.74 6.64
C PHE A 11 6.13 12.45 7.06
N PHE A 12 5.82 11.23 7.51
CA PHE A 12 4.49 10.86 8.00
C PHE A 12 4.11 11.65 9.26
N ILE A 13 5.03 11.76 10.23
CA ILE A 13 4.78 12.52 11.46
C ILE A 13 4.62 14.02 11.13
N THR A 14 5.45 14.53 10.22
CA THR A 14 5.49 15.96 9.89
C THR A 14 4.31 16.40 9.03
N PHE A 15 3.98 15.63 7.99
CA PHE A 15 2.98 16.01 6.98
C PHE A 15 1.67 15.23 7.07
N GLY A 16 1.67 14.03 7.67
CA GLY A 16 0.45 13.22 7.81
C GLY A 16 -0.61 13.92 8.67
N ALA A 17 -0.20 14.51 9.80
CA ALA A 17 -1.09 15.33 10.63
C ALA A 17 -1.63 16.58 9.90
N LEU A 18 -0.94 17.04 8.85
CA LEU A 18 -1.38 18.17 8.03
C LEU A 18 -2.65 17.84 7.23
N ALA A 19 -2.95 16.56 7.01
CA ALA A 19 -4.18 16.10 6.38
C ALA A 19 -5.45 16.59 7.10
N ASP A 20 -5.36 16.80 8.41
CA ASP A 20 -6.50 17.20 9.24
C ASP A 20 -6.80 18.71 9.18
N TYR A 21 -5.92 19.50 8.55
CA TYR A 21 -6.00 20.96 8.54
C TYR A 21 -6.34 21.53 7.15
N GLY A 22 -7.38 22.37 7.10
CA GLY A 22 -7.82 23.10 5.91
C GLY A 22 -8.01 22.21 4.68
N LYS A 23 -7.68 22.73 3.49
CA LYS A 23 -7.76 21.98 2.22
C LYS A 23 -6.51 21.11 1.94
N ASN A 24 -5.68 20.86 2.95
CA ASN A 24 -4.35 20.27 2.74
C ASN A 24 -4.42 18.78 2.42
N ARG A 25 -5.50 18.07 2.75
CA ARG A 25 -5.67 16.65 2.39
C ARG A 25 -5.66 16.42 0.87
N LYS A 26 -6.53 17.13 0.14
CA LYS A 26 -6.60 17.01 -1.34
C LYS A 26 -5.29 17.50 -1.97
N LEU A 27 -4.75 18.63 -1.49
CA LEU A 27 -3.50 19.17 -2.01
C LEU A 27 -2.32 18.23 -1.76
N GLY A 28 -2.19 17.68 -0.56
CA GLY A 28 -1.16 16.72 -0.19
C GLY A 28 -1.23 15.46 -1.03
N LEU A 29 -2.44 14.93 -1.25
CA LEU A 29 -2.66 13.79 -2.14
C LEU A 29 -2.20 14.09 -3.58
N ILE A 30 -2.57 15.25 -4.13
CA ILE A 30 -2.18 15.67 -5.49
C ILE A 30 -0.66 15.81 -5.58
N LEU A 31 -0.03 16.52 -4.64
CA LEU A 31 1.42 16.77 -4.66
C LEU A 31 2.22 15.48 -4.52
N CYS A 32 1.86 14.61 -3.58
CA CYS A 32 2.55 13.33 -3.39
C CYS A 32 2.39 12.45 -4.64
N THR A 33 1.18 12.38 -5.20
CA THR A 33 0.95 11.59 -6.41
C THR A 33 1.71 12.13 -7.61
N ALA A 34 1.72 13.45 -7.82
CA ALA A 34 2.45 14.08 -8.92
C ALA A 34 3.96 13.86 -8.79
N ILE A 35 4.54 14.11 -7.60
CA ILE A 35 5.97 13.93 -7.36
C ILE A 35 6.37 12.45 -7.45
N GLY A 36 5.57 11.55 -6.86
CA GLY A 36 5.83 10.12 -6.87
C GLY A 36 5.74 9.51 -8.27
N SER A 37 4.67 9.81 -9.01
CA SER A 37 4.49 9.33 -10.39
C SER A 37 5.56 9.89 -11.33
N LEU A 38 5.90 11.17 -11.21
CA LEU A 38 7.00 11.77 -11.96
C LEU A 38 8.34 11.11 -11.61
N SER A 39 8.60 10.82 -10.33
CA SER A 39 9.81 10.11 -9.91
C SER A 39 9.91 8.72 -10.55
N CYS A 40 8.79 8.00 -10.66
CA CYS A 40 8.74 6.73 -11.41
C CYS A 40 9.00 6.94 -12.91
N MET A 41 8.44 7.98 -13.53
CA MET A 41 8.70 8.27 -14.95
C MET A 41 10.17 8.61 -15.22
N LEU A 42 10.82 9.34 -14.31
CA LEU A 42 12.23 9.72 -14.46
C LEU A 42 13.20 8.52 -14.44
N PHE A 43 12.78 7.33 -13.99
CA PHE A 43 13.60 6.11 -14.09
C PHE A 43 13.98 5.75 -15.53
N LEU A 44 13.21 6.23 -16.52
CA LEU A 44 13.52 6.02 -17.93
C LEU A 44 14.93 6.52 -18.31
N PHE A 45 15.41 7.57 -17.64
CA PHE A 45 16.71 8.20 -17.90
C PHE A 45 17.89 7.54 -17.18
N VAL A 46 17.66 6.53 -16.33
CA VAL A 46 18.74 5.83 -15.60
C VAL A 46 19.37 4.79 -16.53
N THR A 47 20.15 5.24 -17.51
CA THR A 47 20.73 4.40 -18.55
C THR A 47 22.00 3.67 -18.12
N ASP A 48 22.81 4.34 -17.31
CA ASP A 48 24.17 3.92 -17.03
C ASP A 48 24.41 3.67 -15.53
N PRO A 49 25.39 2.82 -15.17
CA PRO A 49 25.71 2.54 -13.77
C PRO A 49 26.08 3.78 -12.93
N HIS A 50 26.63 4.83 -13.54
CA HIS A 50 26.95 6.07 -12.85
C HIS A 50 25.69 6.83 -12.36
N LEU A 51 24.52 6.53 -12.92
CA LEU A 51 23.22 7.10 -12.54
C LEU A 51 22.49 6.28 -11.45
N TYR A 52 23.08 5.19 -10.95
CA TYR A 52 22.47 4.41 -9.86
C TYR A 52 22.21 5.22 -8.57
N PRO A 53 23.03 6.23 -8.19
CA PRO A 53 22.67 7.14 -7.10
C PRO A 53 21.38 7.92 -7.38
N LEU A 54 21.15 8.34 -8.62
CA LEU A 54 19.89 9.00 -9.02
C LEU A 54 18.71 8.02 -8.87
N ALA A 55 18.86 6.77 -9.32
CA ALA A 55 17.84 5.74 -9.13
C ALA A 55 17.50 5.50 -7.65
N ALA A 56 18.52 5.53 -6.77
CA ALA A 56 18.31 5.42 -5.33
C ALA A 56 17.48 6.59 -4.78
N TRP A 57 17.79 7.83 -5.18
CA TRP A 57 17.01 9.01 -4.79
C TRP A 57 15.57 8.97 -5.33
N LEU A 58 15.39 8.62 -6.60
CA LEU A 58 14.06 8.46 -7.21
C LEU A 58 13.24 7.39 -6.47
N THR A 59 13.86 6.27 -6.08
CA THR A 59 13.23 5.24 -5.25
C THR A 59 12.78 5.79 -3.90
N ILE A 60 13.65 6.56 -3.22
CA ILE A 60 13.35 7.15 -1.92
C ILE A 60 12.16 8.10 -2.03
N ILE A 61 12.18 9.01 -3.00
CA ILE A 61 11.14 10.02 -3.21
C ILE A 61 9.82 9.34 -3.57
N SER A 62 9.84 8.39 -4.51
CA SER A 62 8.66 7.63 -4.92
C SER A 62 8.03 6.90 -3.74
N ASN A 63 8.83 6.21 -2.92
CA ASN A 63 8.32 5.47 -1.76
C ASN A 63 7.73 6.38 -0.66
N ILE A 64 8.36 7.52 -0.35
CA ILE A 64 7.81 8.51 0.59
C ILE A 64 6.47 9.05 0.08
N CYS A 65 6.42 9.43 -1.20
CA CYS A 65 5.24 9.97 -1.85
C CYS A 65 4.10 8.94 -1.91
N PHE A 66 4.41 7.69 -2.25
CA PHE A 66 3.46 6.60 -2.24
C PHE A 66 2.85 6.43 -0.85
N GLY A 67 3.68 6.33 0.18
CA GLY A 67 3.23 6.24 1.56
C GLY A 67 2.32 7.40 1.99
N LEU A 68 2.74 8.63 1.75
CA LEU A 68 1.95 9.81 2.13
C LEU A 68 0.63 9.88 1.35
N SER A 69 0.64 9.50 0.07
CA SER A 69 -0.58 9.44 -0.74
C SER A 69 -1.61 8.48 -0.14
N VAL A 70 -1.18 7.32 0.38
CA VAL A 70 -2.05 6.36 1.06
C VAL A 70 -2.61 6.95 2.36
N VAL A 71 -1.80 7.67 3.15
CA VAL A 71 -2.26 8.36 4.36
C VAL A 71 -3.36 9.38 4.03
N TYR A 72 -3.14 10.24 3.03
CA TYR A 72 -4.14 11.22 2.61
C TYR A 72 -5.39 10.57 2.00
N TYR A 73 -5.22 9.49 1.24
CA TYR A 73 -6.30 8.69 0.65
C TYR A 73 -7.19 8.07 1.74
N ASN A 74 -6.60 7.37 2.71
CA ASN A 74 -7.35 6.72 3.80
C ASN A 74 -8.11 7.75 4.65
N ALA A 75 -7.58 8.97 4.80
CA ALA A 75 -8.25 10.05 5.52
C ALA A 75 -9.53 10.58 4.81
N PHE A 76 -9.81 10.18 3.56
CA PHE A 76 -11.08 10.49 2.89
C PHE A 76 -12.18 9.45 3.16
N LEU A 77 -11.84 8.22 3.56
CA LEU A 77 -12.83 7.15 3.72
C LEU A 77 -13.95 7.53 4.71
N PRO A 78 -13.68 8.00 5.95
CA PRO A 78 -14.75 8.36 6.89
C PRO A 78 -15.65 9.49 6.36
N ILE A 79 -15.10 10.38 5.54
CA ILE A 79 -15.84 11.50 4.95
C ILE A 79 -16.78 10.99 3.86
N LEU A 80 -16.30 10.08 3.00
CA LEU A 80 -17.14 9.47 1.97
C LEU A 80 -18.30 8.69 2.60
N VAL A 81 -18.02 7.95 3.69
CA VAL A 81 -19.05 7.24 4.47
C VAL A 81 -20.09 8.21 5.05
N SER A 82 -19.67 9.38 5.55
CA SER A 82 -20.59 10.37 6.13
C SER A 82 -21.63 10.93 5.14
N PHE A 83 -21.34 10.87 3.84
CA PHE A 83 -22.26 11.28 2.78
C PHE A 83 -23.12 10.13 2.24
N HIS A 84 -22.96 8.90 2.75
CA HIS A 84 -23.76 7.77 2.31
C HIS A 84 -25.23 7.97 2.73
N PRO A 85 -26.23 7.79 1.83
CA PRO A 85 -27.64 8.06 2.13
C PRO A 85 -28.16 7.37 3.39
N GLU A 86 -27.71 6.14 3.63
CA GLU A 86 -28.09 5.37 4.81
C GLU A 86 -27.54 5.96 6.12
N VAL A 87 -26.33 6.53 6.10
CA VAL A 87 -25.72 7.21 7.26
C VAL A 87 -26.40 8.54 7.52
N THR A 88 -26.70 9.31 6.46
CA THR A 88 -27.40 10.60 6.57
C THR A 88 -28.84 10.43 7.08
N SER A 89 -29.51 9.33 6.74
CA SER A 89 -30.89 9.04 7.16
C SER A 89 -31.02 8.45 8.57
N MET A 90 -29.98 7.78 9.08
CA MET A 90 -29.97 7.08 10.37
C MET A 90 -28.76 7.49 11.22
N SER A 91 -28.81 8.68 11.82
CA SER A 91 -27.68 9.31 12.52
C SER A 91 -27.13 8.55 13.76
N ASN A 92 -27.76 7.47 14.25
CA ASN A 92 -27.48 6.91 15.58
C ASN A 92 -27.04 5.44 15.64
N SER A 93 -26.90 4.72 14.53
CA SER A 93 -26.43 3.32 14.56
C SER A 93 -24.95 3.23 14.20
N MET A 94 -24.09 3.15 15.23
CA MET A 94 -22.64 2.97 15.04
C MET A 94 -22.32 1.68 14.28
N GLU A 95 -23.02 0.59 14.61
CA GLU A 95 -22.87 -0.71 13.95
C GLU A 95 -23.10 -0.60 12.43
N LYS A 96 -24.13 0.16 12.01
CA LYS A 96 -24.43 0.35 10.60
C LYS A 96 -23.41 1.24 9.89
N ILE A 97 -22.84 2.23 10.58
CA ILE A 97 -21.75 3.06 10.05
C ILE A 97 -20.52 2.17 9.81
N ASP A 98 -20.17 1.32 10.77
CA ASP A 98 -19.04 0.39 10.66
C ASP A 98 -19.24 -0.62 9.53
N GLU A 99 -20.46 -1.14 9.34
CA GLU A 99 -20.79 -2.02 8.21
C GLU A 99 -20.60 -1.33 6.85
N ILE A 100 -21.08 -0.09 6.71
CA ILE A 100 -20.94 0.69 5.48
C ILE A 100 -19.48 1.06 5.22
N GLU A 101 -18.74 1.46 6.26
CA GLU A 101 -17.30 1.74 6.15
C GLU A 101 -16.52 0.50 5.69
N ASN A 102 -16.77 -0.65 6.32
CA ASN A 102 -16.15 -1.92 5.93
C ASN A 102 -16.50 -2.30 4.49
N PHE A 103 -17.75 -2.13 4.06
CA PHE A 103 -18.17 -2.38 2.69
C PHE A 103 -17.47 -1.45 1.69
N MET A 104 -17.52 -0.14 1.92
CA MET A 104 -16.92 0.87 1.03
C MET A 104 -15.40 0.68 0.92
N SER A 105 -14.73 0.40 2.03
CA SER A 105 -13.30 0.07 2.06
C SER A 105 -13.00 -1.19 1.25
N THR A 106 -13.75 -2.28 1.49
CA THR A 106 -13.56 -3.56 0.81
C THR A 106 -13.74 -3.45 -0.70
N VAL A 107 -14.81 -2.77 -1.14
CA VAL A 107 -15.09 -2.52 -2.55
C VAL A 107 -14.01 -1.63 -3.16
N GLY A 108 -13.56 -0.60 -2.44
CA GLY A 108 -12.45 0.27 -2.86
C GLY A 108 -11.16 -0.50 -3.09
N PHE A 109 -10.76 -1.36 -2.14
CA PHE A 109 -9.59 -2.22 -2.29
C PHE A 109 -9.74 -3.22 -3.43
N MET A 110 -10.92 -3.82 -3.62
CA MET A 110 -11.18 -4.74 -4.74
C MET A 110 -10.97 -4.05 -6.09
N PHE A 111 -11.58 -2.87 -6.32
CA PHE A 111 -11.35 -2.12 -7.55
C PHE A 111 -9.88 -1.70 -7.70
N GLY A 112 -9.21 -1.37 -6.58
CA GLY A 112 -7.77 -1.13 -6.55
C GLY A 112 -6.96 -2.34 -7.02
N TYR A 113 -7.27 -3.55 -6.56
CA TYR A 113 -6.60 -4.78 -6.98
C TYR A 113 -6.89 -5.12 -8.44
N ILE A 114 -8.12 -4.92 -8.93
CA ILE A 114 -8.45 -5.11 -10.35
C ILE A 114 -7.67 -4.12 -11.23
N ALA A 115 -7.64 -2.84 -10.85
CA ALA A 115 -6.86 -1.83 -11.57
C ALA A 115 -5.35 -2.13 -11.52
N GLY A 116 -4.85 -2.59 -10.37
CA GLY A 116 -3.48 -3.07 -10.20
C GLY A 116 -3.18 -4.28 -11.09
N PHE A 117 -4.10 -5.24 -11.18
CA PHE A 117 -3.98 -6.41 -12.04
C PHE A 117 -3.89 -6.01 -13.51
N LEU A 118 -4.80 -5.16 -13.97
CA LEU A 118 -4.79 -4.67 -15.35
C LEU A 118 -3.49 -3.91 -15.67
N GLY A 119 -3.08 -3.00 -14.77
CA GLY A 119 -1.80 -2.29 -14.90
C GLY A 119 -0.61 -3.25 -14.94
N ALA A 120 -0.60 -4.27 -14.10
CA ALA A 120 0.44 -5.30 -14.08
C ALA A 120 0.44 -6.14 -15.37
N VAL A 121 -0.73 -6.47 -15.95
CA VAL A 121 -0.82 -7.18 -17.24
C VAL A 121 -0.14 -6.36 -18.34
N PHE A 122 -0.46 -5.07 -18.43
CA PHE A 122 0.20 -4.18 -19.38
C PHE A 122 1.71 -4.09 -19.10
N GLY A 123 2.12 -4.00 -17.84
CA GLY A 123 3.52 -4.01 -17.44
C GLY A 123 4.27 -5.27 -17.88
N VAL A 124 3.70 -6.46 -17.67
CA VAL A 124 4.29 -7.74 -18.08
C VAL A 124 4.38 -7.85 -19.60
N VAL A 125 3.35 -7.42 -20.33
CA VAL A 125 3.38 -7.41 -21.79
C VAL A 125 4.45 -6.44 -22.31
N LEU A 126 4.55 -5.24 -21.75
CA LEU A 126 5.60 -4.27 -22.10
C LEU A 126 6.99 -4.85 -21.82
N GLN A 127 7.17 -5.48 -20.66
CA GLN A 127 8.42 -6.16 -20.30
C GLN A 127 8.77 -7.27 -21.30
N ALA A 128 7.79 -8.09 -21.70
CA ALA A 128 8.02 -9.20 -22.63
C ALA A 128 8.35 -8.73 -24.05
N VAL A 129 7.78 -7.60 -24.49
CA VAL A 129 8.02 -7.04 -25.84
C VAL A 129 9.34 -6.27 -25.90
N VAL A 130 9.63 -5.43 -24.90
CA VAL A 130 10.79 -4.52 -24.88
C VAL A 130 12.03 -5.19 -24.25
N GLY A 131 11.83 -6.16 -23.37
CA GLY A 131 12.91 -6.82 -22.61
C GLY A 131 13.71 -7.87 -23.37
N ASN A 132 13.41 -8.15 -24.65
CA ASN A 132 14.14 -9.12 -25.47
C ASN A 132 15.50 -8.61 -26.00
N GLU A 133 15.87 -7.35 -25.78
CA GLU A 133 17.20 -6.84 -26.10
C GLU A 133 18.12 -6.89 -24.85
N ASP A 134 19.03 -7.88 -24.85
CA ASP A 134 19.76 -8.37 -23.66
C ASP A 134 20.65 -7.37 -22.92
N ASN A 135 21.00 -6.20 -23.48
CA ASN A 135 22.12 -5.41 -22.93
C ASN A 135 21.76 -4.14 -22.13
N ASN A 136 20.50 -3.69 -22.06
CA ASN A 136 20.22 -2.34 -21.51
C ASN A 136 19.11 -2.24 -20.45
N ARG A 137 18.60 -3.35 -19.90
CA ARG A 137 17.49 -3.34 -18.90
C ARG A 137 16.32 -2.41 -19.29
N LEU A 138 16.11 -2.20 -20.58
CA LEU A 138 15.17 -1.21 -21.10
C LEU A 138 13.74 -1.59 -20.74
N GLY A 139 13.42 -2.88 -20.79
CA GLY A 139 12.15 -3.42 -20.33
C GLY A 139 11.80 -2.96 -18.91
N ASP A 140 12.72 -3.13 -17.95
CA ASP A 140 12.48 -2.74 -16.54
C ASP A 140 12.17 -1.23 -16.44
N ARG A 141 12.94 -0.39 -17.14
CA ARG A 141 12.79 1.07 -17.12
C ARG A 141 11.46 1.53 -17.73
N VAL A 142 11.09 0.97 -18.88
CA VAL A 142 9.83 1.28 -19.56
C VAL A 142 8.64 0.82 -18.73
N THR A 143 8.74 -0.34 -18.07
CA THR A 143 7.71 -0.85 -17.17
C THR A 143 7.53 0.07 -15.95
N ILE A 144 8.62 0.56 -15.34
CA ILE A 144 8.55 1.52 -14.23
C ILE A 144 7.97 2.87 -14.69
N PHE A 145 8.36 3.35 -15.87
CA PHE A 145 7.79 4.56 -16.47
C PHE A 145 6.28 4.42 -16.67
N PHE A 146 5.84 3.30 -17.22
CA PHE A 146 4.42 2.98 -17.40
C PHE A 146 3.69 2.92 -16.05
N ALA A 147 4.28 2.34 -15.00
CA ALA A 147 3.68 2.33 -13.67
C ALA A 147 3.47 3.75 -13.13
N GLY A 148 4.42 4.66 -13.39
CA GLY A 148 4.26 6.09 -13.11
C GLY A 148 3.09 6.71 -13.87
N LEU A 149 2.99 6.46 -15.17
CA LEU A 149 1.88 6.94 -16.02
C LEU A 149 0.52 6.38 -15.56
N TRP A 150 0.47 5.10 -15.22
CA TRP A 150 -0.74 4.43 -14.73
C TRP A 150 -1.22 5.07 -13.43
N TRP A 151 -0.32 5.21 -12.44
CA TRP A 151 -0.64 5.82 -11.17
C TRP A 151 -1.05 7.29 -11.32
N GLY A 152 -0.25 8.10 -12.00
CA GLY A 152 -0.54 9.52 -12.20
C GLY A 152 -1.80 9.75 -13.03
N GLY A 153 -1.96 9.01 -14.13
CA GLY A 153 -3.07 9.12 -15.07
C GLY A 153 -4.42 8.81 -14.44
N TRP A 154 -4.56 7.67 -13.76
CA TRP A 154 -5.80 7.33 -13.05
C TRP A 154 -6.09 8.28 -11.89
N SER A 155 -5.05 8.83 -11.26
CA SER A 155 -5.23 9.79 -10.18
C SER A 155 -5.82 11.12 -10.65
N LEU A 156 -5.62 11.52 -11.91
CA LEU A 156 -6.28 12.71 -12.47
C LEU A 156 -7.81 12.57 -12.43
N TRP A 157 -8.33 11.39 -12.75
CA TRP A 157 -9.75 11.08 -12.63
C TRP A 157 -10.22 11.26 -11.18
N THR A 158 -9.49 10.67 -10.22
CA THR A 158 -9.77 10.83 -8.79
C THR A 158 -9.77 12.31 -8.38
N PHE A 159 -8.80 13.10 -8.81
CA PHE A 159 -8.68 14.51 -8.41
C PHE A 159 -9.76 15.41 -9.00
N TYR A 160 -10.29 15.04 -10.17
CA TYR A 160 -11.40 15.75 -10.80
C TYR A 160 -12.69 15.60 -9.97
N TYR A 161 -13.04 14.36 -9.59
CA TYR A 161 -14.27 14.08 -8.85
C TYR A 161 -14.16 14.36 -7.35
N LEU A 162 -12.96 14.30 -6.76
CA LEU A 162 -12.80 14.43 -5.32
C LEU A 162 -12.94 15.89 -4.87
N GLY A 163 -13.98 16.21 -4.09
CA GLY A 163 -14.17 17.54 -3.51
C GLY A 163 -13.11 17.91 -2.47
N ALA A 164 -12.70 19.18 -2.44
CA ALA A 164 -11.85 19.70 -1.37
C ALA A 164 -12.71 19.97 -0.13
N HIS A 165 -12.50 19.20 0.93
CA HIS A 165 -13.23 19.37 2.19
C HIS A 165 -12.40 20.19 3.18
N PRO A 166 -12.93 21.28 3.74
CA PRO A 166 -12.20 22.07 4.72
C PRO A 166 -12.07 21.30 6.03
N GLY A 167 -10.84 20.95 6.42
CA GLY A 167 -10.50 20.46 7.75
C GLY A 167 -10.42 21.60 8.79
N LYS A 168 -9.76 21.31 9.92
CA LYS A 168 -9.54 22.27 11.02
C LYS A 168 -8.82 23.54 10.54
N ARG A 169 -8.93 24.66 11.28
CA ARG A 169 -8.27 25.93 10.94
C ARG A 169 -6.78 25.72 10.70
N ARG A 170 -6.28 26.23 9.57
CA ARG A 170 -4.86 26.06 9.17
C ARG A 170 -3.92 26.68 10.22
N PRO A 171 -2.91 25.94 10.70
CA PRO A 171 -1.82 26.50 11.49
C PRO A 171 -0.92 27.40 10.63
N LYS A 172 -0.10 28.24 11.26
CA LYS A 172 0.90 29.06 10.55
C LYS A 172 2.01 28.17 9.99
N LEU A 173 2.68 28.62 8.92
CA LEU A 173 3.73 27.83 8.25
C LEU A 173 4.89 27.45 9.19
N SER A 174 5.25 28.34 10.12
CA SER A 174 6.27 28.16 11.14
C SER A 174 5.91 27.11 12.20
N GLU A 175 4.62 26.79 12.33
CA GLU A 175 4.10 25.86 13.33
C GLU A 175 3.83 24.47 12.73
N PHE A 176 3.99 24.26 11.43
CA PHE A 176 3.63 23.00 10.78
C PHE A 176 4.36 21.78 11.34
N VAL A 177 5.68 21.89 11.47
CA VAL A 177 6.49 20.80 12.03
C VAL A 177 6.09 20.57 13.49
N THR A 178 6.01 21.64 14.28
CA THR A 178 5.68 21.57 15.70
C THR A 178 4.30 20.97 15.95
N VAL A 179 3.31 21.35 15.14
CA VAL A 179 1.93 20.85 15.23
C VAL A 179 1.85 19.37 14.85
N GLY A 180 2.54 18.94 13.78
CA GLY A 180 2.52 17.53 13.38
C GLY A 180 3.08 16.60 14.46
N TRP A 181 4.22 16.97 15.02
CA TRP A 181 4.85 16.24 16.11
C TRP A 181 4.05 16.31 17.42
N ALA A 182 3.59 17.51 17.81
CA ALA A 182 2.80 17.68 19.03
C ALA A 182 1.46 16.94 18.96
N SER A 183 0.77 16.98 17.81
CA SER A 183 -0.48 16.27 17.60
C SER A 183 -0.26 14.76 17.65
N THR A 184 0.75 14.24 16.95
CA THR A 184 1.06 12.81 16.94
C THR A 184 1.40 12.30 18.34
N PHE A 185 2.26 13.02 19.08
CA PHE A 185 2.64 12.63 20.43
C PHE A 185 1.47 12.73 21.41
N SER A 186 0.63 13.76 21.28
CA SER A 186 -0.60 13.87 22.05
C SER A 186 -1.52 12.68 21.79
N THR A 187 -1.73 12.29 20.53
CA THR A 187 -2.56 11.13 20.17
C THR A 187 -2.00 9.84 20.76
N ILE A 188 -0.69 9.60 20.67
CA ILE A 188 -0.04 8.43 21.28
C ILE A 188 -0.24 8.43 22.79
N ARG A 189 -0.07 9.59 23.46
CA ARG A 189 -0.25 9.71 24.91
C ARG A 189 -1.69 9.41 25.35
N HIS A 190 -2.69 9.88 24.60
CA HIS A 190 -4.09 9.56 24.88
C HIS A 190 -4.39 8.09 24.56
N ALA A 191 -3.88 7.55 23.46
CA ALA A 191 -4.06 6.15 23.12
C ALA A 191 -3.44 5.23 24.18
N ALA A 192 -2.34 5.65 24.81
CA ALA A 192 -1.68 4.91 25.89
C ALA A 192 -2.54 4.76 27.16
N SER A 193 -3.58 5.57 27.36
CA SER A 193 -4.54 5.32 28.45
C SER A 193 -5.52 4.18 28.16
N TYR A 194 -5.51 3.63 26.94
CA TYR A 194 -6.36 2.51 26.51
C TYR A 194 -5.49 1.26 26.26
N PRO A 195 -5.37 0.35 27.23
CA PRO A 195 -4.43 -0.77 27.15
C PRO A 195 -4.72 -1.73 25.99
N GLU A 196 -6.00 -1.97 25.68
CA GLU A 196 -6.38 -2.84 24.55
C GLU A 196 -5.97 -2.24 23.20
N THR A 197 -6.10 -0.92 23.03
CA THR A 197 -5.64 -0.21 21.83
C THR A 197 -4.13 -0.30 21.68
N MET A 198 -3.38 -0.21 22.77
CA MET A 198 -1.91 -0.37 22.75
C MET A 198 -1.48 -1.79 22.38
N LYS A 199 -2.13 -2.80 22.94
CA LYS A 199 -1.89 -4.20 22.55
C LYS A 199 -2.16 -4.39 21.05
N PHE A 200 -3.25 -3.82 20.54
CA PHE A 200 -3.55 -3.86 19.11
C PHE A 200 -2.47 -3.20 18.26
N PHE A 201 -1.98 -2.00 18.60
CA PHE A 201 -0.92 -1.35 17.83
C PHE A 201 0.41 -2.12 17.86
N ILE A 202 0.78 -2.70 19.00
CA ILE A 202 1.98 -3.54 19.09
C ILE A 202 1.83 -4.78 18.21
N ALA A 203 0.68 -5.46 18.28
CA ALA A 203 0.40 -6.63 17.45
C ALA A 203 0.39 -6.27 15.95
N TYR A 204 -0.25 -5.14 15.60
CA TYR A 204 -0.31 -4.63 14.23
C TYR A 204 1.07 -4.23 13.71
N PHE A 205 1.95 -3.68 14.55
CA PHE A 205 3.33 -3.36 14.17
C PHE A 205 4.08 -4.61 13.70
N PHE A 206 4.08 -5.68 14.50
CA PHE A 206 4.73 -6.94 14.11
C PHE A 206 4.08 -7.58 12.88
N TYR A 207 2.74 -7.55 12.80
CA TYR A 207 2.03 -8.06 11.64
C TYR A 207 2.39 -7.30 10.35
N SER A 208 2.35 -5.97 10.38
CA SER A 208 2.64 -5.12 9.22
C SER A 208 4.08 -5.27 8.75
N ASP A 209 5.03 -5.39 9.68
CA ASP A 209 6.44 -5.62 9.38
C ASP A 209 6.66 -6.99 8.73
N ALA A 210 6.07 -8.05 9.29
CA ALA A 210 6.13 -9.40 8.74
C ALA A 210 5.47 -9.49 7.34
N TYR A 211 4.31 -8.85 7.17
CA TYR A 211 3.60 -8.77 5.88
C TYR A 211 4.44 -8.11 4.78
N THR A 212 5.05 -6.97 5.11
CA THR A 212 5.89 -6.21 4.17
C THR A 212 7.19 -6.96 3.86
N THR A 213 7.76 -7.65 4.85
CA THR A 213 8.98 -8.44 4.68
C THR A 213 8.75 -9.63 3.75
N VAL A 214 7.67 -10.39 3.90
CA VAL A 214 7.36 -11.51 2.98
C VAL A 214 7.16 -10.99 1.55
N SER A 215 6.49 -9.85 1.39
CA SER A 215 6.25 -9.26 0.07
C SER A 215 7.56 -8.80 -0.61
N SER A 216 8.51 -8.24 0.14
CA SER A 216 9.76 -7.70 -0.42
C SER A 216 10.89 -8.74 -0.50
N VAL A 217 11.18 -9.43 0.60
CA VAL A 217 12.21 -10.47 0.67
C VAL A 217 11.79 -11.71 -0.12
N GLY A 218 10.49 -12.01 -0.21
CA GLY A 218 9.99 -13.10 -1.04
C GLY A 218 10.39 -12.95 -2.51
N VAL A 219 10.29 -11.74 -3.07
CA VAL A 219 10.75 -11.45 -4.44
C VAL A 219 12.25 -11.65 -4.60
N LEU A 220 13.05 -11.23 -3.61
CA LEU A 220 14.50 -11.44 -3.62
C LEU A 220 14.86 -12.93 -3.58
N VAL A 221 14.16 -13.74 -2.78
CA VAL A 221 14.36 -15.19 -2.73
C VAL A 221 13.96 -15.84 -4.07
N MET A 222 12.83 -15.44 -4.66
CA MET A 222 12.42 -15.93 -5.99
C MET A 222 13.45 -15.59 -7.08
N GLN A 223 14.06 -14.40 -7.01
CA GLN A 223 15.12 -14.00 -7.94
C GLN A 223 16.43 -14.75 -7.70
N GLN A 224 16.93 -14.76 -6.46
CA GLN A 224 18.29 -15.23 -6.16
C GLN A 224 18.39 -16.74 -5.93
N LYS A 225 17.32 -17.38 -5.46
CA LYS A 225 17.31 -18.82 -5.14
C LYS A 225 16.56 -19.65 -6.17
N LEU A 226 15.49 -19.11 -6.77
CA LEU A 226 14.70 -19.82 -7.79
C LEU A 226 15.04 -19.38 -9.22
N CYS A 227 15.95 -18.41 -9.38
CA CYS A 227 16.41 -17.87 -10.66
C CYS A 227 15.25 -17.43 -11.57
N MET A 228 14.18 -16.89 -10.98
CA MET A 228 13.02 -16.41 -11.74
C MET A 228 13.35 -15.14 -12.50
N SER A 229 13.01 -15.11 -13.80
CA SER A 229 13.15 -13.91 -14.64
C SER A 229 12.18 -12.79 -14.23
N SER A 230 12.46 -11.55 -14.66
CA SER A 230 11.55 -10.41 -14.41
C SER A 230 10.12 -10.68 -14.91
N THR A 231 9.97 -11.33 -16.07
CA THR A 231 8.67 -11.72 -16.62
C THR A 231 7.95 -12.74 -15.73
N ALA A 232 8.67 -13.76 -15.23
CA ALA A 232 8.09 -14.77 -14.35
C ALA A 232 7.62 -14.15 -13.01
N LEU A 233 8.37 -13.21 -12.45
CA LEU A 233 7.95 -12.47 -11.25
C LEU A 233 6.73 -11.59 -11.52
N GLY A 234 6.64 -11.01 -12.71
CA GLY A 234 5.47 -10.30 -13.17
C GLY A 234 4.21 -11.18 -13.16
N VAL A 235 4.32 -12.43 -13.63
CA VAL A 235 3.23 -13.41 -13.58
C VAL A 235 2.85 -13.75 -12.13
N VAL A 236 3.81 -13.92 -11.22
CA VAL A 236 3.51 -14.13 -9.79
C VAL A 236 2.72 -12.95 -9.20
N ILE A 237 3.07 -11.71 -9.56
CA ILE A 237 2.32 -10.52 -9.12
C ILE A 237 0.87 -10.56 -9.64
N LEU A 238 0.64 -11.02 -10.88
CA LEU A 238 -0.70 -11.18 -11.44
C LEU A 238 -1.53 -12.18 -10.63
N GLU A 239 -0.96 -13.32 -10.28
CA GLU A 239 -1.61 -14.33 -9.44
C GLU A 239 -1.97 -13.76 -8.07
N VAL A 240 -1.04 -13.06 -7.43
CA VAL A 240 -1.26 -12.41 -6.13
C VAL A 240 -2.41 -11.40 -6.19
N LEU A 241 -2.46 -10.55 -7.22
CA LEU A 241 -3.52 -9.53 -7.36
C LEU A 241 -4.90 -10.13 -7.66
N LEU A 242 -4.96 -11.20 -8.46
CA LEU A 242 -6.20 -11.94 -8.71
C LEU A 242 -6.71 -12.60 -7.43
N LEU A 243 -5.84 -13.32 -6.73
CA LEU A 243 -6.19 -14.02 -5.50
C LEU A 243 -6.55 -13.04 -4.38
N ALA A 244 -5.88 -11.88 -4.30
CA ALA A 244 -6.24 -10.82 -3.36
C ALA A 244 -7.63 -10.25 -3.65
N SER A 245 -7.96 -9.99 -4.92
CA SER A 245 -9.29 -9.50 -5.33
C SER A 245 -10.39 -10.48 -4.94
N PHE A 246 -10.18 -11.77 -5.27
CA PHE A 246 -11.15 -12.82 -4.98
C PHE A 246 -11.26 -13.09 -3.47
N GLY A 247 -10.13 -13.18 -2.77
CA GLY A 247 -10.06 -13.43 -1.33
C GLY A 247 -10.77 -12.35 -0.52
N ASN A 248 -10.63 -11.08 -0.91
CA ASN A 248 -11.30 -9.96 -0.24
C ASN A 248 -12.82 -10.08 -0.34
N LEU A 249 -13.36 -10.37 -1.53
CA LEU A 249 -14.79 -10.61 -1.74
C LEU A 249 -15.29 -11.86 -1.02
N LEU A 250 -14.51 -12.93 -1.02
CA LEU A 250 -14.86 -14.18 -0.36
C LEU A 250 -15.02 -13.97 1.14
N LEU A 251 -14.04 -13.32 1.78
CA LEU A 251 -14.07 -13.03 3.21
C LEU A 251 -15.22 -12.07 3.57
N LEU A 252 -15.51 -11.06 2.74
CA LEU A 252 -16.67 -10.19 2.94
C LEU A 252 -17.99 -10.97 2.86
N LYS A 253 -18.14 -11.86 1.86
CA LYS A 253 -19.33 -12.70 1.73
C LYS A 253 -19.48 -13.66 2.92
N ILE A 254 -18.38 -14.24 3.40
CA ILE A 254 -18.38 -15.08 4.61
C ILE A 254 -18.80 -14.25 5.83
N GLN A 255 -18.23 -13.05 5.99
CA GLN A 255 -18.56 -12.15 7.08
C GLN A 255 -20.07 -11.87 7.13
N TRP A 256 -20.68 -11.51 5.99
CA TRP A 256 -22.12 -11.25 5.90
C TRP A 256 -22.97 -12.51 6.08
N ARG A 257 -22.57 -13.63 5.47
CA ARG A 257 -23.34 -14.88 5.52
C ARG A 257 -23.43 -15.46 6.92
N PHE A 258 -22.39 -15.29 7.72
CA PHE A 258 -22.28 -15.81 9.08
C PHE A 258 -22.41 -14.72 10.16
N LYS A 259 -22.62 -13.46 9.76
CA LYS A 259 -22.67 -12.28 10.65
C LYS A 259 -21.50 -12.24 11.63
N LEU A 260 -20.29 -12.45 11.10
CA LEU A 260 -19.07 -12.47 11.90
C LEU A 260 -18.62 -11.05 12.21
N GLU A 261 -18.11 -10.84 13.43
CA GLU A 261 -17.42 -9.60 13.79
C GLU A 261 -16.13 -9.45 12.96
N SER A 262 -15.78 -8.21 12.61
CA SER A 262 -14.54 -7.92 11.85
C SER A 262 -13.28 -8.46 12.55
N LYS A 263 -13.30 -8.50 13.89
CA LYS A 263 -12.22 -9.11 14.69
C LYS A 263 -11.99 -10.59 14.35
N VAL A 264 -13.07 -11.36 14.14
CA VAL A 264 -12.98 -12.79 13.81
C VAL A 264 -12.34 -12.96 12.43
N ILE A 265 -12.74 -12.14 11.46
CA ILE A 265 -12.15 -12.15 10.11
C ILE A 265 -10.65 -11.83 10.16
N ILE A 266 -10.25 -10.83 10.95
CA ILE A 266 -8.84 -10.49 11.15
C ILE A 266 -8.08 -11.68 11.77
N CYS A 267 -8.64 -12.33 12.80
CA CYS A 267 -8.01 -13.51 13.40
C CYS A 267 -7.87 -14.67 12.41
N ILE A 268 -8.85 -14.91 11.54
CA ILE A 268 -8.77 -15.93 10.48
C ILE A 268 -7.64 -15.59 9.50
N ALA A 269 -7.55 -14.33 9.06
CA ALA A 269 -6.49 -13.88 8.15
C ALA A 269 -5.10 -14.04 8.80
N LEU A 270 -4.95 -13.66 10.06
CA LEU A 270 -3.72 -13.83 10.84
C LEU A 270 -3.34 -15.30 11.00
N ALA A 271 -4.31 -16.18 11.29
CA ALA A 271 -4.07 -17.62 11.39
C ALA A 271 -3.62 -18.21 10.05
N GLY A 272 -4.22 -17.78 8.93
CA GLY A 272 -3.80 -18.17 7.59
C GLY A 272 -2.37 -17.71 7.29
N TYR A 273 -2.01 -16.49 7.69
CA TYR A 273 -0.66 -15.96 7.52
C TYR A 273 0.37 -16.73 8.35
N LEU A 274 0.05 -17.03 9.62
CA LEU A 274 0.87 -17.86 10.49
C LEU A 274 1.09 -19.26 9.88
N PHE A 275 0.02 -19.86 9.33
CA PHE A 275 0.10 -21.14 8.65
C PHE A 275 1.06 -21.09 7.45
N LEU A 276 0.98 -20.05 6.61
CA LEU A 276 1.91 -19.86 5.48
C LEU A 276 3.37 -19.75 5.95
N CYS A 277 3.62 -18.98 7.01
CA CYS A 277 4.96 -18.87 7.60
C CYS A 277 5.47 -20.23 8.13
N LEU A 278 4.62 -21.01 8.80
CA LEU A 278 4.97 -22.35 9.29
C LEU A 278 5.30 -23.31 8.15
N VAL A 279 4.53 -23.29 7.05
CA VAL A 279 4.84 -24.06 5.84
C VAL A 279 6.18 -23.64 5.24
N GLY A 280 6.48 -22.33 5.22
CA GLY A 280 7.77 -21.81 4.79
C GLY A 280 8.94 -22.35 5.63
N ILE A 281 8.79 -22.40 6.96
CA ILE A 281 9.80 -22.93 7.89
C ILE A 281 10.01 -24.43 7.70
N ILE A 282 8.92 -25.20 7.57
CA ILE A 282 8.98 -26.64 7.29
C ILE A 282 9.74 -26.89 5.98
N GLY A 283 9.56 -26.00 5.00
CA GLY A 283 10.27 -26.02 3.73
C GLY A 283 11.78 -25.81 3.79
N LEU A 284 12.32 -25.32 4.91
CA LEU A 284 13.76 -25.19 5.12
C LEU A 284 14.41 -26.48 5.64
N ILE A 285 13.61 -27.46 6.10
CA ILE A 285 14.12 -28.73 6.63
C ILE A 285 14.62 -29.59 5.48
N PRO A 286 15.90 -30.02 5.47
CA PRO A 286 16.40 -30.95 4.47
C PRO A 286 15.60 -32.25 4.54
N SER A 287 14.95 -32.66 3.44
CA SER A 287 14.03 -33.81 3.29
C SER A 287 12.52 -33.55 3.48
N SER A 288 12.09 -32.30 3.67
CA SER A 288 10.64 -32.01 3.66
C SER A 288 10.01 -32.25 2.27
N PRO A 289 8.86 -32.94 2.16
CA PRO A 289 8.15 -33.10 0.89
C PRO A 289 7.52 -31.79 0.39
N VAL A 290 7.35 -30.80 1.28
CA VAL A 290 6.66 -29.53 1.06
C VAL A 290 7.63 -28.37 1.35
N GLY A 291 7.70 -27.38 0.45
CA GLY A 291 8.47 -26.15 0.66
C GLY A 291 9.43 -25.78 -0.48
N LEU A 292 10.41 -24.92 -0.18
CA LEU A 292 11.42 -24.40 -1.11
C LEU A 292 12.33 -25.54 -1.61
N LYS A 293 11.93 -26.17 -2.70
CA LYS A 293 12.81 -27.06 -3.46
C LYS A 293 13.69 -26.16 -4.32
N GLN A 294 14.97 -26.05 -3.95
CA GLN A 294 15.96 -25.43 -4.82
C GLN A 294 15.88 -26.16 -6.17
N ARG A 295 15.80 -25.38 -7.25
CA ARG A 295 16.02 -25.92 -8.59
C ARG A 295 17.46 -26.43 -8.54
N ALA A 296 17.61 -27.76 -8.48
CA ALA A 296 18.91 -28.42 -8.33
C ALA A 296 19.92 -27.83 -9.32
N GLU A 297 21.17 -27.73 -8.86
CA GLU A 297 22.36 -27.38 -9.65
C GLU A 297 22.38 -28.05 -11.04
#